data_AF-A0A246RE39-F1
#
_entry.id   AF-A0A246RE39-F1
#
_cell.length_a   1.000
_cell.length_b   1.000
_cell.length_c   1.000
_cell.angle_alpha   90.00
_cell.angle_beta   90.00
_cell.angle_gamma   90.00
#
_symmetry.space_group_name_H-M   'P 1'
#
loop_
_entity.id
_entity.type
_entity.pdbx_description
1 polymer ?
#
loop_
_entity_poly.entity_id
_entity_poly.type
_entity_poly.pdbx_seq_one_letter_code
_entity_poly.pdbx_strand_id
1 'polypeptide(L)'
;MDDPILTAVAVALSTRAVEGLGDAAREALASVMRLVRRKAAEHRALRAALAAEPASGGGDDRAVAVRRALADAAAHDPDFDQELRRRWASFHQTTVRADAVTNTVSGQVTGPVVQARDISGGVHVGLPPQQHRP
;
A
#
# COMPACT_ATOMS: atom_id res chain seq x y z
N MET A 1 2.79 -23.36 -0.59
CA MET A 1 2.65 -22.43 -1.72
C MET A 1 2.92 -21.02 -1.22
N ASP A 2 3.69 -20.24 -1.95
CA ASP A 2 3.92 -18.83 -1.60
C ASP A 2 2.66 -18.02 -1.89
N ASP A 3 1.90 -17.69 -0.85
CA ASP A 3 0.73 -16.83 -0.97
C ASP A 3 1.20 -15.36 -1.11
N PRO A 4 0.87 -14.69 -2.24
CA PRO A 4 1.32 -13.33 -2.51
C PRO A 4 0.71 -12.30 -1.55
N ILE A 5 -0.53 -12.53 -1.09
CA ILE A 5 -1.18 -11.66 -0.10
C ILE A 5 -0.47 -11.78 1.24
N LEU A 6 -0.21 -13.00 1.72
CA LEU A 6 0.51 -13.19 2.99
C LEU A 6 1.93 -12.65 2.93
N THR A 7 2.57 -12.72 1.76
CA THR A 7 3.89 -12.12 1.53
C THR A 7 3.82 -10.60 1.64
N ALA A 8 2.88 -9.96 0.96
CA ALA A 8 2.71 -8.51 0.99
C ALA A 8 2.36 -8.01 2.41
N VAL A 9 1.47 -8.72 3.12
CA VAL A 9 1.15 -8.44 4.53
C VAL A 9 2.39 -8.55 5.40
N ALA A 10 3.18 -9.62 5.25
CA ALA A 10 4.38 -9.84 6.06
C ALA A 10 5.45 -8.75 5.83
N VAL A 11 5.64 -8.32 4.58
CA VAL A 11 6.51 -7.20 4.24
C VAL A 11 6.00 -5.93 4.89
N ALA A 12 4.72 -5.59 4.73
CA ALA A 12 4.14 -4.37 5.32
C ALA A 12 4.23 -4.34 6.86
N LEU A 13 4.08 -5.49 7.53
CA LEU A 13 4.27 -5.61 8.97
C LEU A 13 5.74 -5.47 9.40
N SER A 14 6.68 -5.77 8.49
CA SER A 14 8.12 -5.75 8.77
C SER A 14 8.75 -4.38 8.48
N THR A 15 8.26 -3.63 7.49
CA THR A 15 8.85 -2.37 7.05
C THR A 15 8.57 -1.19 7.98
N ARG A 16 7.58 -1.28 8.88
CA ARG A 16 7.15 -0.20 9.81
C ARG A 16 6.89 1.17 9.13
N ALA A 17 6.87 1.24 7.80
CA ALA A 17 6.76 2.47 7.04
C ALA A 17 5.28 2.87 6.90
N VAL A 18 4.87 3.88 7.67
CA VAL A 18 3.53 4.50 7.58
C VAL A 18 3.59 5.95 7.08
N GLU A 19 4.80 6.44 6.83
CA GLU A 19 5.06 7.76 6.26
C GLU A 19 4.52 7.81 4.83
N GLY A 20 3.82 8.90 4.48
CA GLY A 20 3.18 9.05 3.17
C GLY A 20 1.78 8.42 3.02
N LEU A 21 1.32 7.59 3.96
CA LEU A 21 -0.06 7.10 3.95
C LEU A 21 -1.05 8.21 4.37
N GLY A 22 -2.18 8.32 3.67
CA GLY A 22 -3.32 9.13 4.13
C GLY A 22 -4.03 8.50 5.33
N ASP A 23 -4.85 9.27 6.06
CA ASP A 23 -5.46 8.83 7.32
C ASP A 23 -6.31 7.56 7.17
N ALA A 24 -7.09 7.45 6.09
CA ALA A 24 -7.86 6.25 5.80
C ALA A 24 -6.96 5.01 5.58
N ALA A 25 -5.81 5.18 4.89
CA ALA A 25 -4.87 4.08 4.67
C ALA A 25 -4.15 3.68 5.97
N ARG A 26 -3.81 4.66 6.83
CA ARG A 26 -3.27 4.40 8.17
C ARG A 26 -4.24 3.62 9.03
N GLU A 27 -5.52 4.00 9.03
CA GLU A 27 -6.56 3.33 9.79
C GLU A 27 -6.80 1.89 9.28
N ALA A 28 -6.85 1.70 7.97
CA ALA A 28 -6.98 0.39 7.35
C ALA A 28 -5.79 -0.53 7.71
N LEU A 29 -4.56 -0.02 7.62
CA LEU A 29 -3.36 -0.76 8.04
C LEU A 29 -3.38 -1.07 9.55
N ALA A 30 -3.79 -0.12 10.38
CA ALA A 30 -3.97 -0.34 11.82
C ALA A 30 -5.02 -1.42 12.12
N SER A 31 -6.07 -1.53 11.31
CA SER A 31 -7.06 -2.60 11.41
C SER A 31 -6.46 -3.98 11.12
N VAL A 32 -5.59 -4.09 10.11
CA VAL A 32 -4.82 -5.31 9.82
C VAL A 32 -3.89 -5.64 10.99
N MET A 33 -3.10 -4.67 11.46
CA MET A 33 -2.18 -4.87 12.58
C MET A 33 -2.88 -5.33 13.86
N ARG A 34 -4.05 -4.76 14.17
CA ARG A 34 -4.85 -5.17 15.33
C ARG A 34 -5.35 -6.62 15.21
N LEU A 35 -5.78 -7.04 14.02
CA LEU A 35 -6.19 -8.42 13.78
C LEU A 35 -5.01 -9.38 14.02
N VAL A 36 -3.87 -9.10 13.41
CA VAL A 36 -2.65 -9.92 13.53
C VAL A 36 -2.17 -9.98 14.98
N ARG A 37 -2.21 -8.86 15.72
CA ARG A 37 -1.88 -8.83 17.16
C ARG A 37 -2.82 -9.66 18.02
N ARG A 38 -4.14 -9.61 17.75
CA ARG A 38 -5.10 -10.50 18.43
C ARG A 38 -4.77 -11.96 18.18
N LYS A 39 -4.56 -12.33 16.91
CA LYS A 39 -4.18 -13.72 16.57
C LYS A 39 -2.86 -14.14 17.20
N ALA A 40 -1.89 -13.22 17.30
CA ALA A 40 -0.62 -13.47 17.96
C ALA A 40 -0.74 -13.73 19.46
N ALA A 41 -1.76 -13.21 20.14
CA ALA A 41 -2.01 -13.52 21.55
C ALA A 41 -2.29 -15.02 21.75
N GLU A 42 -2.89 -15.67 20.75
CA GLU A 42 -3.27 -17.08 20.77
C GLU A 42 -2.26 -17.97 20.01
N HIS A 43 -1.46 -17.39 19.12
CA HIS A 43 -0.56 -18.12 18.22
C HIS A 43 0.93 -17.82 18.50
N ARG A 44 1.60 -18.72 19.23
CA ARG A 44 2.98 -18.55 19.73
C ARG A 44 3.99 -18.22 18.62
N ALA A 45 3.93 -18.92 17.48
CA ALA A 45 4.87 -18.70 16.37
C ALA A 45 4.70 -17.29 15.76
N LEU A 46 3.46 -16.81 15.67
CA LEU A 46 3.15 -15.49 15.13
C LEU A 46 3.64 -14.39 16.09
N ARG A 47 3.43 -14.58 17.40
CA ARG A 47 3.98 -13.69 18.42
C ARG A 47 5.50 -13.60 18.37
N ALA A 48 6.19 -14.74 18.23
CA ALA A 48 7.65 -14.77 18.14
C ALA A 48 8.16 -14.04 16.88
N ALA A 49 7.53 -14.29 15.72
CA ALA A 49 7.91 -13.62 14.47
C ALA A 49 7.69 -12.10 14.51
N LEU A 50 6.61 -11.63 15.15
CA LEU A 50 6.35 -10.20 15.31
C LEU A 50 7.31 -9.52 16.30
N ALA A 51 7.72 -10.22 17.35
CA ALA A 51 8.63 -9.71 18.38
C ALA A 51 10.12 -9.76 17.99
N ALA A 52 10.46 -10.50 16.93
CA ALA A 52 11.82 -10.52 16.41
C ALA A 52 12.21 -9.10 15.96
N GLU A 53 13.28 -8.58 16.56
CA GLU A 53 13.89 -7.34 16.09
C GLU A 53 14.62 -7.61 14.77
N PRO A 54 14.56 -6.67 13.82
CA PRO A 54 15.28 -6.82 12.57
C PRO A 54 16.76 -6.90 12.88
N ALA A 55 17.40 -8.03 12.55
CA ALA A 55 18.86 -8.11 12.60
C ALA A 55 19.42 -7.01 11.68
N SER A 56 20.54 -6.39 12.07
CA SER A 56 21.15 -5.21 11.43
C SER A 56 21.56 -5.36 9.95
N GLY A 57 21.04 -6.34 9.22
CA GLY A 57 21.24 -6.55 7.79
C GLY A 57 20.13 -7.32 7.05
N GLY A 58 18.93 -7.55 7.61
CA GLY A 58 17.94 -8.39 6.92
C GLY A 58 16.47 -8.11 7.24
N GLY A 59 15.84 -7.17 6.53
CA GLY A 59 14.38 -7.01 6.53
C GLY A 59 13.65 -8.23 5.93
N ASP A 60 14.30 -8.93 5.01
CA ASP A 60 13.75 -10.09 4.31
C ASP A 60 13.57 -11.30 5.24
N ASP A 61 14.50 -11.55 6.17
CA ASP A 61 14.41 -12.68 7.09
C ASP A 61 13.20 -12.56 8.03
N ARG A 62 12.92 -11.34 8.51
CA ARG A 62 11.74 -11.07 9.33
C ARG A 62 10.46 -11.24 8.53
N ALA A 63 10.40 -10.73 7.31
CA ALA A 63 9.23 -10.87 6.45
C ALA A 63 8.95 -12.36 6.14
N VAL A 64 9.98 -13.17 5.89
CA VAL A 64 9.84 -14.63 5.70
C VAL A 64 9.31 -15.31 6.97
N ALA A 65 9.84 -14.98 8.15
CA ALA A 65 9.37 -15.54 9.41
C ALA A 65 7.90 -15.19 9.70
N VAL A 66 7.52 -13.92 9.52
CA VAL A 66 6.14 -13.45 9.69
C VAL A 66 5.21 -14.12 8.69
N ARG A 67 5.62 -14.23 7.42
CA ARG A 67 4.83 -14.91 6.38
C ARG A 67 4.54 -16.36 6.73
N ARG A 68 5.57 -17.11 7.17
CA ARG A 68 5.41 -18.52 7.58
C ARG A 68 4.44 -18.64 8.76
N ALA A 69 4.58 -17.77 9.76
CA ALA A 69 3.69 -17.80 10.92
C ALA A 69 2.26 -17.36 10.60
N LEU A 70 2.06 -16.45 9.65
CA LEU A 70 0.73 -16.09 9.13
C LEU A 70 0.08 -17.25 8.37
N ALA A 71 0.84 -17.95 7.53
CA ALA A 71 0.35 -19.11 6.79
C ALA A 71 -0.07 -20.25 7.73
N ASP A 72 0.72 -20.50 8.78
CA ASP A 72 0.39 -21.48 9.81
C ASP A 72 -0.89 -21.07 10.58
N ALA A 73 -0.99 -19.81 10.99
CA ALA A 73 -2.19 -19.31 11.66
C ALA A 73 -3.45 -19.36 10.78
N ALA A 74 -3.31 -19.08 9.48
CA ALA A 74 -4.38 -19.14 8.49
C ALA A 74 -4.85 -20.58 8.21
N ALA A 75 -3.93 -21.55 8.22
CA ALA A 75 -4.26 -22.96 8.05
C ALA A 75 -5.05 -23.52 9.23
N HIS A 76 -4.76 -23.06 10.46
CA HIS A 76 -5.45 -23.47 11.68
C HIS A 76 -6.75 -22.68 11.96
N ASP A 77 -6.93 -21.52 11.33
CA ASP A 77 -8.09 -20.65 11.54
C ASP A 77 -8.53 -20.00 10.22
N PRO A 78 -9.47 -20.64 9.51
CA PRO A 78 -10.01 -20.12 8.25
C PRO A 78 -10.74 -18.78 8.38
N ASP A 79 -11.31 -18.47 9.55
CA ASP A 79 -12.00 -17.19 9.78
C ASP A 79 -10.98 -16.05 9.90
N PHE A 80 -9.86 -16.30 10.56
CA PHE A 80 -8.72 -15.39 10.56
C PHE A 80 -8.18 -15.12 9.15
N ASP A 81 -8.00 -16.16 8.32
CA ASP A 81 -7.52 -16.00 6.94
C ASP A 81 -8.46 -15.10 6.12
N GLN A 82 -9.76 -15.38 6.18
CA GLN A 82 -10.76 -14.59 5.46
C GLN A 82 -10.80 -13.14 5.93
N GLU A 83 -10.77 -12.90 7.25
CA GLU A 83 -10.78 -11.55 7.81
C GLU A 83 -9.50 -10.79 7.49
N LEU A 84 -8.35 -11.47 7.48
CA LEU A 84 -7.07 -10.89 7.09
C LEU A 84 -7.11 -10.43 5.63
N ARG A 85 -7.59 -11.28 4.72
CA ARG A 85 -7.73 -10.95 3.29
C ARG A 85 -8.71 -9.80 3.06
N ARG A 86 -9.84 -9.77 3.76
CA ARG A 86 -10.82 -8.66 3.67
C ARG A 86 -10.20 -7.32 4.08
N ARG A 87 -9.53 -7.28 5.23
CA ARG A 87 -8.89 -6.05 5.72
C ARG A 87 -7.73 -5.61 4.84
N TRP A 88 -6.94 -6.57 4.33
CA TRP A 88 -5.86 -6.29 3.39
C TRP A 88 -6.37 -5.71 2.07
N ALA A 89 -7.47 -6.26 1.52
CA ALA A 89 -8.10 -5.72 0.32
C ALA A 89 -8.60 -4.28 0.52
N SER A 90 -9.17 -3.96 1.67
CA SER A 90 -9.60 -2.59 2.02
C SER A 90 -8.41 -1.62 2.10
N PHE A 91 -7.31 -2.03 2.74
CA PHE A 91 -6.07 -1.26 2.76
C PHE A 91 -5.54 -1.01 1.34
N HIS A 92 -5.44 -2.06 0.53
CA HIS A 92 -4.94 -1.95 -0.85
C HIS A 92 -5.82 -1.04 -1.73
N GLN A 93 -7.15 -1.09 -1.57
CA GLN A 93 -8.05 -0.17 -2.28
C GLN A 93 -7.84 1.29 -1.84
N THR A 94 -7.54 1.51 -0.56
CA THR A 94 -7.34 2.85 -0.01
C THR A 94 -6.01 3.45 -0.46
N THR A 95 -4.94 2.64 -0.51
CA THR A 95 -3.63 3.07 -1.04
C THR A 95 -3.67 3.29 -2.54
N VAL A 96 -4.33 2.42 -3.31
CA VAL A 96 -4.51 2.62 -4.76
C VAL A 96 -5.31 3.89 -5.03
N ARG A 97 -6.36 4.21 -4.26
CA ARG A 97 -7.11 5.47 -4.41
C ARG A 97 -6.30 6.70 -4.03
N ALA A 98 -5.38 6.58 -3.08
CA ALA A 98 -4.48 7.67 -2.72
C ALA A 98 -3.39 7.93 -3.78
N ASP A 99 -2.98 6.88 -4.50
CA ASP A 99 -1.97 6.95 -5.58
C ASP A 99 -2.60 7.17 -6.97
N ALA A 100 -3.91 6.98 -7.11
CA ALA A 100 -4.66 7.21 -8.34
C ALA A 100 -5.01 8.70 -8.51
N VAL A 101 -4.11 9.45 -9.14
CA VAL A 101 -4.44 10.75 -9.74
C VAL A 101 -5.32 10.50 -10.97
N THR A 102 -6.64 10.45 -10.79
CA THR A 102 -7.61 10.49 -11.90
C THR A 102 -7.92 11.95 -12.26
N ASN A 103 -7.33 12.47 -13.32
CA ASN A 103 -7.76 13.74 -13.89
C ASN A 103 -9.00 13.48 -14.76
N THR A 104 -10.19 13.76 -14.23
CA THR A 104 -11.45 13.61 -14.97
C THR A 104 -11.76 14.92 -15.69
N VAL A 105 -11.30 15.05 -16.94
CA VAL A 105 -11.68 16.17 -17.81
C VAL A 105 -13.04 15.86 -18.42
N SER A 106 -14.06 16.65 -18.07
CA SER A 106 -15.40 16.56 -18.66
C SER A 106 -15.71 17.85 -19.42
N GLY A 107 -15.83 17.77 -20.76
CA GLY A 107 -16.17 18.87 -21.66
C GLY A 107 -15.77 18.57 -23.12
N GLN A 108 -16.38 19.23 -24.11
CA GLN A 108 -15.92 19.17 -25.51
C GLN A 108 -14.55 19.84 -25.61
N VAL A 109 -13.50 19.04 -25.80
CA VAL A 109 -12.11 19.53 -25.91
C VAL A 109 -11.78 19.79 -27.37
N THR A 110 -11.67 21.06 -27.74
CA THR A 110 -11.09 21.51 -29.01
C THR A 110 -9.71 22.12 -28.74
N GLY A 111 -8.71 21.28 -28.42
CA GLY A 111 -7.33 21.71 -28.17
C GLY A 111 -6.41 20.57 -27.65
N PRO A 112 -5.07 20.71 -27.74
CA PRO A 112 -4.14 19.67 -27.28
C PRO A 112 -4.20 19.51 -25.77
N VAL A 113 -4.41 18.28 -25.32
CA VAL A 113 -4.44 17.90 -23.91
C VAL A 113 -3.03 17.54 -23.46
N VAL A 114 -2.54 18.21 -22.42
CA VAL A 114 -1.27 17.89 -21.76
C VAL A 114 -1.58 17.38 -20.36
N GLN A 115 -1.12 16.16 -20.05
CA GLN A 115 -1.18 15.59 -18.71
C GLN A 115 0.25 15.50 -18.14
N ALA A 116 0.49 16.10 -16.97
CA ALA A 116 1.79 16.09 -16.30
C ALA A 116 1.64 15.85 -14.80
N ARG A 117 2.59 15.10 -14.22
CA ARG A 117 2.62 14.69 -12.80
C ARG A 117 3.20 15.77 -11.88
N ASP A 118 4.24 16.46 -12.33
CA ASP A 118 4.87 17.59 -11.64
C ASP A 118 5.26 18.64 -12.67
N ILE A 119 4.84 19.90 -12.45
CA ILE A 119 5.23 21.04 -13.30
C ILE A 119 6.05 21.99 -12.43
N SER A 120 7.34 22.07 -12.70
CA SER A 120 8.23 23.06 -12.10
C SER A 120 8.79 23.96 -13.20
N GLY A 121 8.23 25.17 -13.30
CA GLY A 121 8.50 26.16 -14.37
C GLY A 121 7.22 26.63 -15.08
N GLY A 122 7.33 27.71 -15.87
CA GLY A 122 6.18 28.28 -16.60
C GLY A 122 5.77 27.45 -17.82
N VAL A 123 4.47 27.18 -17.96
CA VAL A 123 3.88 26.46 -19.11
C VAL A 123 3.21 27.46 -20.05
N HIS A 124 3.65 27.50 -21.30
CA HIS A 124 2.98 28.24 -22.38
C HIS A 124 2.38 27.27 -23.40
N VAL A 125 1.05 27.28 -23.54
CA VAL A 125 0.34 26.52 -24.57
C VAL A 125 -0.29 27.52 -25.56
N GLY A 126 0.30 27.59 -26.75
CA GLY A 126 -0.11 28.44 -27.87
C GLY A 126 0.99 28.53 -28.93
N LEU A 127 0.64 28.71 -30.21
CA LEU A 127 1.61 29.09 -31.25
C LEU A 127 2.16 30.50 -30.96
N PRO A 128 3.44 30.79 -31.26
CA PRO A 128 4.02 32.10 -31.01
C PRO A 128 3.22 33.19 -31.77
N PRO A 129 3.05 34.41 -31.21
CA PRO A 129 2.38 35.49 -31.90
C PRO A 129 3.13 35.79 -33.19
N GLN A 130 2.45 35.68 -34.33
CA GLN A 130 2.96 36.21 -35.60
C GLN A 130 3.02 37.72 -35.48
N GLN A 131 4.24 38.26 -35.34
CA GLN A 131 4.47 39.69 -35.45
C GLN A 131 4.28 40.11 -36.91
N HIS A 132 3.07 40.52 -37.28
CA HIS A 132 2.88 41.38 -38.45
C HIS A 132 3.18 42.82 -38.01
N ARG A 133 4.29 43.38 -38.51
CA ARG A 133 4.54 44.83 -38.48
C ARG A 133 4.00 45.46 -39.77
N PRO A 134 3.28 46.60 -39.70
CA PRO A 134 3.01 47.44 -40.86
C PRO A 134 4.28 48.14 -41.36
#